data_AF-A0A918LJT2-F1
#
_entry.id   AF-A0A918LJT2-F1
#
_cell.length_a   1.000
_cell.length_b   1.000
_cell.length_c   1.000
_cell.angle_alpha   90.00
_cell.angle_beta   90.00
_cell.angle_gamma   90.00
#
_symmetry.space_group_name_H-M   'P 1'
#
loop_
_entity.id
_entity.type
_entity.pdbx_description
1 polymer ?
#
loop_
_entity_poly.entity_id
_entity_poly.type
_entity_poly.pdbx_seq_one_letter_code
_entity_poly.pdbx_strand_id
1 'polypeptide(L)'
;MLGQSEDHPCGPSATAATRSTSPTALTAVTDLLIGADGAWSRVRPLFSKAAPEYLAVCSVETFLFTAETLYPASAEAVGAGSSSALAPGRGLLAHREGGGALHTYAQLKKPGTGSLTVTSPMP
;
A
#
# COMPACT_ATOMS: atom_id res chain seq x y z
N MET A 1 -37.27 -43.83 38.93
CA MET A 1 -36.25 -43.97 37.86
C MET A 1 -35.90 -42.55 37.42
N LEU A 2 -34.90 -41.96 38.08
CA LEU A 2 -34.43 -40.59 37.83
C LEU A 2 -33.48 -40.62 36.62
N GLY A 3 -33.91 -40.04 35.50
CA GLY A 3 -33.06 -39.77 34.34
C GLY A 3 -32.49 -38.37 34.45
N GLN A 4 -31.16 -38.28 34.53
CA GLN A 4 -30.38 -37.06 34.74
C GLN A 4 -30.51 -36.13 33.52
N SER A 5 -30.80 -34.85 33.75
CA SER A 5 -30.64 -33.76 32.77
C SER A 5 -29.17 -33.34 32.75
N GLU A 6 -28.44 -33.65 31.70
CA GLU A 6 -27.12 -33.09 31.47
C GLU A 6 -27.28 -31.77 30.71
N ASP A 7 -27.40 -30.67 31.45
CA ASP A 7 -27.16 -29.34 30.92
C ASP A 7 -25.72 -29.28 30.40
N HIS A 8 -25.58 -29.14 29.09
CA HIS A 8 -24.28 -28.92 28.44
C HIS A 8 -23.83 -27.50 28.79
N PRO A 9 -22.77 -27.29 29.61
CA PRO A 9 -22.32 -25.95 29.91
C PRO A 9 -21.69 -25.35 28.66
N CYS A 10 -22.31 -24.31 28.11
CA CYS A 10 -21.65 -23.36 27.21
C CYS A 10 -20.61 -22.61 28.05
N GLY A 11 -19.42 -23.18 28.18
CA GLY A 11 -18.28 -22.50 28.78
C GLY A 11 -17.98 -21.21 28.01
N PRO A 12 -17.45 -20.17 28.65
CA PRO A 12 -17.14 -18.93 27.97
C PRO A 12 -16.16 -19.24 26.84
N SER A 13 -16.62 -19.08 25.59
CA SER A 13 -15.73 -18.98 24.45
C SER A 13 -14.80 -17.81 24.76
N ALA A 14 -13.55 -18.11 25.11
CA ALA A 14 -12.55 -17.09 25.30
C ALA A 14 -12.30 -16.44 23.94
N THR A 15 -13.08 -15.42 23.60
CA THR A 15 -12.80 -14.58 22.45
C THR A 15 -11.46 -13.93 22.73
N ALA A 16 -10.42 -14.41 22.04
CA ALA A 16 -9.09 -13.83 22.13
C ALA A 16 -9.18 -12.43 21.52
N ALA A 17 -9.43 -11.45 22.39
CA ALA A 17 -9.58 -10.07 21.99
C ALA A 17 -8.27 -9.59 21.36
N THR A 18 -8.32 -9.21 20.08
CA THR A 18 -7.12 -8.77 19.37
C THR A 18 -6.81 -7.33 19.74
N ARG A 19 -5.59 -7.06 20.20
CA ARG A 19 -5.12 -5.73 20.60
C ARG A 19 -4.31 -5.10 19.48
N SER A 20 -4.69 -3.90 19.04
CA SER A 20 -3.94 -3.10 18.06
C SER A 20 -3.52 -1.77 18.67
N THR A 21 -2.32 -1.31 18.35
CA THR A 21 -1.76 -0.02 18.80
C THR A 21 -1.36 0.81 17.60
N SER A 22 -1.94 2.00 17.49
CA SER A 22 -1.64 3.00 16.45
C SER A 22 -0.38 3.81 16.80
N PRO A 23 0.33 4.41 15.82
CA PRO A 23 1.44 5.36 16.06
C PRO A 23 1.07 6.56 16.95
N THR A 24 -0.21 6.97 17.02
CA THR A 24 -0.71 8.01 17.95
C THR A 24 -1.09 7.45 19.34
N ALA A 25 -0.58 6.25 19.69
CA ALA A 25 -0.76 5.54 20.96
C ALA A 25 -2.20 5.15 21.36
N LEU A 26 -3.19 5.25 20.47
CA LEU A 26 -4.52 4.70 20.74
C LEU A 26 -4.46 3.16 20.70
N THR A 27 -4.92 2.51 21.77
CA THR A 27 -5.11 1.06 21.85
C THR A 27 -6.58 0.72 21.76
N ALA A 28 -6.92 -0.20 20.87
CA ALA A 28 -8.28 -0.74 20.73
C ALA A 28 -8.26 -2.25 20.94
N VAL A 29 -9.36 -2.76 21.52
CA VAL A 29 -9.63 -4.19 21.68
C VAL A 29 -10.84 -4.52 20.80
N THR A 30 -10.73 -5.57 20.00
CA THR A 30 -11.79 -5.99 19.08
C THR A 30 -11.90 -7.51 19.01
N ASP A 31 -13.12 -7.99 18.76
CA ASP A 31 -13.39 -9.39 18.45
C ASP A 31 -13.03 -9.72 16.99
N LEU A 32 -13.04 -8.72 16.10
CA LEU A 32 -12.70 -8.87 14.69
C LEU A 32 -11.72 -7.78 14.23
N LEU A 33 -10.58 -8.21 13.68
CA LEU A 33 -9.56 -7.36 13.08
C LEU A 33 -9.45 -7.65 11.58
N ILE A 34 -9.60 -6.63 10.74
CA ILE A 34 -9.42 -6.70 9.28
C ILE A 34 -8.13 -5.96 8.90
N GLY A 35 -7.18 -6.66 8.27
CA GLY A 35 -5.93 -6.07 7.80
C GLY A 35 -6.09 -5.32 6.48
N ALA A 36 -6.44 -4.03 6.54
CA ALA A 36 -6.56 -3.13 5.39
C ALA A 36 -5.45 -2.05 5.37
N ASP A 37 -4.26 -2.39 5.87
CA ASP A 37 -3.13 -1.47 6.11
C ASP A 37 -2.04 -1.54 5.03
N GLY A 38 -2.34 -2.12 3.87
CA GLY A 38 -1.53 -2.04 2.65
C GLY A 38 -0.33 -3.00 2.59
N ALA A 39 0.57 -2.76 1.63
CA ALA A 39 1.66 -3.68 1.27
C ALA A 39 2.62 -3.99 2.44
N TRP A 40 2.80 -3.03 3.35
CA TRP A 40 3.68 -3.11 4.53
C TRP A 40 2.91 -3.43 5.82
N SER A 41 1.81 -4.17 5.69
CA SER A 41 0.89 -4.52 6.77
C SER A 41 1.58 -5.02 8.05
N ARG A 42 1.17 -4.44 9.18
CA ARG A 42 1.46 -4.89 10.55
C ARG A 42 0.51 -5.99 11.02
N VAL A 43 -0.66 -6.11 10.37
CA VAL A 43 -1.65 -7.16 10.66
C VAL A 43 -1.24 -8.50 10.03
N ARG A 44 -0.66 -8.49 8.82
CA ARG A 44 -0.29 -9.70 8.07
C ARG A 44 0.51 -10.75 8.87
N PRO A 45 1.51 -10.41 9.70
CA PRO A 45 2.25 -11.39 10.51
C PRO A 45 1.39 -12.22 11.48
N LEU A 46 0.18 -11.77 11.82
CA LEU A 46 -0.77 -12.54 12.65
C LEU A 46 -1.36 -13.74 11.89
N PHE A 47 -1.32 -13.75 10.56
CA PHE A 47 -1.89 -14.80 9.70
C PHE A 47 -0.85 -15.49 8.81
N SER A 48 0.19 -14.79 8.36
CA SER A 48 1.17 -15.31 7.42
C SER A 48 2.57 -14.77 7.68
N LYS A 49 3.58 -15.64 7.51
CA LYS A 49 5.01 -15.27 7.52
C LYS A 49 5.50 -14.73 6.17
N ALA A 50 4.65 -14.72 5.14
CA ALA A 50 5.03 -14.24 3.82
C ALA A 50 5.36 -12.73 3.86
N ALA A 51 6.52 -12.36 3.31
CA ALA A 51 6.96 -10.99 3.19
C ALA A 51 6.85 -10.52 1.72
N PRO A 52 6.60 -9.22 1.46
CA PRO A 52 6.70 -8.68 0.11
C PRO A 52 8.11 -8.87 -0.45
N GLU A 53 8.19 -9.29 -1.70
CA GLU A 53 9.44 -9.40 -2.43
C GLU A 53 9.58 -8.23 -3.40
N TYR A 54 10.81 -7.71 -3.51
CA TYR A 54 11.11 -6.65 -4.46
C TYR A 54 11.13 -7.21 -5.89
N LEU A 55 10.23 -6.74 -6.75
CA LEU A 55 10.09 -7.21 -8.13
C LEU A 55 11.10 -6.61 -9.13
N ALA A 56 12.24 -6.10 -8.67
CA ALA A 56 13.30 -5.50 -9.50
C ALA A 56 12.88 -4.27 -10.33
N VAL A 57 11.81 -3.58 -9.94
CA VAL A 57 11.34 -2.33 -10.57
C VAL A 57 11.29 -1.22 -9.54
N CYS A 58 11.98 -0.12 -9.81
CA CYS A 58 11.90 1.11 -9.02
C CYS A 58 11.15 2.17 -9.83
N SER A 59 10.29 2.94 -9.16
CA SER A 59 9.57 4.05 -9.77
C SER A 59 9.87 5.32 -8.99
N VAL A 60 10.21 6.40 -9.70
CA VAL A 60 10.29 7.75 -9.16
C VAL A 60 9.10 8.52 -9.70
N GLU A 61 8.38 9.18 -8.81
CA GLU A 61 7.17 9.92 -9.11
C GLU A 61 7.44 11.43 -9.00
N THR A 62 6.98 12.19 -9.98
CA THR A 62 7.12 13.64 -10.00
C THR A 62 5.86 14.32 -10.51
N PHE A 63 5.67 15.57 -10.08
CA PHE A 63 4.51 16.38 -10.43
C PHE A 63 4.95 17.71 -10.99
N LEU A 64 4.34 18.12 -12.11
CA LEU A 64 4.38 19.49 -12.60
C LEU A 64 3.00 20.12 -12.38
N PHE A 65 2.92 21.06 -11.44
CA PHE A 65 1.71 21.82 -11.17
C PHE A 65 1.56 22.98 -12.15
N THR A 66 0.31 23.38 -12.43
CA THR A 66 0.00 24.49 -13.34
C THR A 66 0.68 24.31 -14.71
N ALA A 67 0.70 23.07 -15.21
CA ALA A 67 1.59 22.70 -16.29
C ALA A 67 1.25 23.37 -17.63
N GLU A 68 -0.02 23.69 -17.89
CA GLU A 68 -0.39 24.40 -19.11
C GLU A 68 0.25 25.79 -19.20
N THR A 69 0.40 26.48 -18.08
CA THR A 69 0.95 27.84 -18.04
C THR A 69 2.47 27.84 -17.92
N LEU A 70 3.01 26.99 -17.03
CA LEU A 70 4.44 27.00 -16.71
C LEU A 70 5.26 26.08 -17.61
N TYR A 71 4.65 25.02 -18.16
CA TYR A 71 5.32 23.97 -18.94
C TYR A 71 4.49 23.56 -20.18
N PRO A 72 4.10 24.51 -21.05
CA PRO A 72 3.17 24.24 -22.16
C PRO A 72 3.66 23.13 -23.10
N ALA A 73 4.97 23.07 -23.39
CA ALA A 73 5.54 22.01 -24.22
C ALA A 73 5.39 20.61 -23.59
N SER A 74 5.56 20.50 -22.27
CA SER A 74 5.35 19.23 -21.55
C SER A 74 3.86 18.87 -21.52
N ALA A 75 2.98 19.86 -21.32
CA ALA A 75 1.53 19.65 -21.32
C ALA A 75 1.01 19.20 -22.70
N GLU A 76 1.58 19.72 -23.78
CA GLU A 76 1.30 19.29 -25.14
C GLU A 76 1.82 17.87 -25.39
N ALA A 77 3.06 17.57 -24.98
CA ALA A 77 3.66 16.25 -25.16
C ALA A 77 2.87 15.13 -24.45
N VAL A 78 2.32 15.40 -23.27
CA VAL A 78 1.45 14.46 -22.55
C VAL A 78 0.04 14.40 -23.16
N GLY A 79 -0.42 15.53 -23.69
CA GLY A 79 -1.77 15.67 -24.23
C GLY A 79 -2.85 15.73 -23.15
N ALA A 80 -4.08 15.41 -23.55
CA ALA A 80 -5.27 15.46 -22.68
C ALA A 80 -5.48 14.20 -21.83
N GLY A 81 -4.66 13.16 -22.02
CA GLY A 81 -4.80 11.87 -21.36
C GLY A 81 -3.48 11.41 -20.75
N SER A 82 -3.02 10.25 -21.20
CA SER A 82 -1.77 9.64 -20.77
C SER A 82 -0.83 9.46 -21.95
N SER A 83 0.46 9.63 -21.70
CA SER A 83 1.56 9.38 -22.63
C SER A 83 2.54 8.38 -22.03
N SER A 84 3.28 7.69 -22.90
CA SER A 84 4.30 6.72 -22.47
C SER A 84 5.45 6.68 -23.46
N ALA A 85 6.68 6.75 -22.94
CA ALA A 85 7.91 6.53 -23.69
C ALA A 85 8.65 5.34 -23.06
N LEU A 86 8.61 4.19 -23.74
CA LEU A 86 9.07 2.92 -23.21
C LEU A 86 10.32 2.43 -23.94
N ALA A 87 11.25 1.84 -23.18
CA ALA A 87 12.38 1.09 -23.70
C ALA A 87 12.64 -0.13 -22.81
N PRO A 88 13.43 -1.14 -23.26
CA PRO A 88 13.72 -2.30 -22.43
C PRO A 88 14.29 -1.90 -21.06
N GLY A 89 13.57 -2.28 -19.99
CA GLY A 89 13.97 -2.02 -18.61
C GLY A 89 13.83 -0.57 -18.15
N ARG A 90 13.20 0.32 -18.90
CA ARG A 90 12.95 1.71 -18.48
C ARG A 90 11.71 2.31 -19.14
N GLY A 91 10.99 3.16 -18.44
CA GLY A 91 9.81 3.82 -18.98
C GLY A 91 9.59 5.18 -18.36
N LEU A 92 9.10 6.12 -19.16
CA LEU A 92 8.48 7.33 -18.69
C LEU A 92 6.99 7.23 -18.98
N LEU A 93 6.17 7.33 -17.95
CA LEU A 93 4.72 7.40 -18.08
C LEU A 93 4.30 8.76 -17.54
N ALA A 94 3.45 9.47 -18.24
CA ALA A 94 2.92 10.72 -17.74
C ALA A 94 1.43 10.81 -18.04
N HIS A 95 0.65 11.34 -17.11
CA HIS A 95 -0.75 11.60 -17.34
C HIS A 95 -1.17 12.92 -16.72
N ARG A 96 -2.29 13.44 -17.18
CA ARG A 96 -2.90 14.63 -16.62
C ARG A 96 -3.90 14.26 -15.53
N GLU A 97 -3.72 14.84 -14.34
CA GLU A 97 -4.65 14.67 -13.23
C GLU A 97 -5.72 15.78 -13.20
N GLY A 98 -6.74 15.56 -12.36
CA GLY A 98 -7.69 16.62 -11.99
C GLY A 98 -6.96 17.82 -11.42
N GLY A 99 -7.24 19.02 -11.92
CA GLY A 99 -6.52 20.25 -11.56
C GLY A 99 -5.34 20.59 -12.46
N GLY A 100 -5.09 19.81 -13.53
CA GLY A 100 -4.14 20.16 -14.59
C GLY A 100 -2.67 19.90 -14.24
N ALA A 101 -2.40 19.16 -13.16
CA ALA A 101 -1.06 18.68 -12.87
C ALA A 101 -0.66 17.56 -13.86
N LEU A 102 0.60 17.58 -14.29
CA LEU A 102 1.19 16.45 -15.00
C LEU A 102 1.90 15.57 -13.99
N HIS A 103 1.39 14.37 -13.84
CA HIS A 103 1.95 13.35 -12.97
C HIS A 103 2.79 12.41 -13.82
N THR A 104 4.09 12.32 -13.52
CA THR A 104 5.07 11.53 -14.26
C THR A 104 5.70 10.45 -13.39
N TYR A 105 5.85 9.26 -13.96
CA TYR A 105 6.59 8.14 -13.42
C TYR A 105 7.83 7.86 -14.26
N ALA A 106 9.00 7.86 -13.63
CA ALA A 106 10.22 7.30 -14.18
C ALA A 106 10.45 5.91 -13.59
N GLN A 107 10.20 4.89 -14.40
CA GLN A 107 10.32 3.48 -14.02
C GLN A 107 11.62 2.90 -14.55
N LEU A 108 12.37 2.22 -13.68
CA LEU A 108 13.65 1.61 -14.01
C LEU A 108 13.67 0.18 -13.47
N LYS A 109 14.04 -0.76 -14.33
CA LYS A 109 14.41 -2.12 -13.92
C LYS A 109 15.76 -2.01 -13.23
N LYS A 110 15.76 -2.25 -11.92
CA LYS A 110 16.96 -2.25 -11.09
C LYS A 110 17.18 -3.68 -10.60
N PRO A 111 18.06 -4.46 -11.25
CA PRO A 111 18.48 -5.74 -10.70
C PRO A 111 19.27 -5.44 -9.41
N GLY A 112 18.78 -5.95 -8.28
CA GLY A 112 19.45 -5.86 -7.00
C GLY A 112 19.29 -7.16 -6.24
N THR A 113 20.40 -7.70 -5.74
CA THR A 113 20.45 -8.88 -4.85
C THR A 113 20.20 -8.50 -3.39
N GLY A 114 19.70 -7.29 -3.12
CA GLY A 114 19.49 -6.77 -1.77
C GLY A 114 18.11 -6.16 -1.63
N SER A 115 17.48 -6.40 -0.48
CA SER A 115 16.32 -5.63 0.00
C SER A 115 16.56 -4.15 -0.27
N LEU A 116 15.77 -3.54 -1.16
CA LEU A 116 15.62 -2.09 -1.12
C LEU A 116 14.90 -1.77 0.18
N THR A 117 15.66 -1.47 1.23
CA THR A 117 15.10 -0.89 2.43
C THR A 117 14.61 0.50 2.05
N VAL A 118 13.33 0.60 1.69
CA VAL A 118 12.62 1.87 1.59
C VAL A 118 12.49 2.38 3.01
N THR A 119 13.48 3.16 3.45
CA THR A 119 13.37 3.93 4.68
C THR A 119 12.40 5.06 4.38
N SER A 120 11.10 4.81 4.54
CA SER A 120 10.15 5.89 4.66
C SER A 120 10.58 6.74 5.85
N PRO A 121 10.90 8.04 5.71
CA PRO A 121 10.92 8.91 6.86
C PRO A 121 9.47 9.00 7.37
N MET A 122 9.19 8.33 8.48
CA MET A 122 7.98 8.59 9.25
C MET A 122 8.08 10.03 9.79
N PRO A 123 7.06 10.90 9.61
CA PRO A 123 6.81 11.97 10.57
C PRO A 123 6.32 11.42 11.91
#